data_AF-A0A0G1CWU4-F1
#
_entry.id   AF-A0A0G1CWU4-F1
#
_cell.length_a   1.000
_cell.length_b   1.000
_cell.length_c   1.000
_cell.angle_alpha   90.00
_cell.angle_beta   90.00
_cell.angle_gamma   90.00
#
_symmetry.space_group_name_H-M   'P 1'
#
loop_
_entity.id
_entity.type
_entity.pdbx_description
1 polymer ?
#
loop_
_entity_poly.entity_id
_entity_poly.type
_entity_poly.pdbx_seq_one_letter_code
_entity_poly.pdbx_strand_id
1 'polypeptide(L)'
;MSEAKPRPLCHMYYVYVLKLIKNDEFYIGYTENLRQRIKQHQYKNSLRLIYYEAYLSEKIARNRERKLKYYGSAWRALKQRITA
;
A
#
# COMPACT_ATOMS: atom_id res chain seq x y z
N MET A 1 -27.10 -30.41 -4.86
CA MET A 1 -25.81 -29.84 -5.30
C MET A 1 -25.47 -28.69 -4.38
N SER A 2 -24.60 -28.89 -3.38
CA SER A 2 -24.22 -27.83 -2.45
C SER A 2 -23.11 -26.98 -3.07
N GLU A 3 -23.37 -25.70 -3.25
CA GLU A 3 -22.33 -24.73 -3.59
C GLU A 3 -21.30 -24.68 -2.45
N ALA A 4 -20.04 -24.92 -2.78
CA ALA A 4 -18.95 -24.77 -1.83
C ALA A 4 -18.84 -23.29 -1.43
N LYS A 5 -19.09 -22.98 -0.14
CA LYS A 5 -18.84 -21.66 0.43
C LYS A 5 -17.39 -21.26 0.13
N PRO A 6 -17.12 -20.08 -0.48
CA PRO A 6 -15.76 -19.65 -0.75
C PRO A 6 -15.01 -19.58 0.58
N ARG A 7 -13.82 -20.21 0.64
CA ARG A 7 -12.94 -20.07 1.80
C ARG A 7 -12.66 -18.58 1.99
N PRO A 8 -12.74 -18.04 3.21
CA PRO A 8 -12.38 -16.64 3.44
C PRO A 8 -10.99 -16.41 2.88
N LEU A 9 -10.87 -15.39 2.03
CA LEU A 9 -9.59 -14.98 1.47
C LEU A 9 -8.62 -14.79 2.64
N CYS A 10 -7.45 -15.40 2.53
CA CYS A 10 -6.37 -15.27 3.50
C CYS A 10 -6.18 -13.79 3.84
N HIS A 11 -6.07 -13.45 5.12
CA HIS A 11 -5.88 -12.06 5.54
C HIS A 11 -4.63 -11.49 4.88
N MET A 12 -4.79 -10.40 4.12
CA MET A 12 -3.73 -9.79 3.33
C MET A 12 -3.31 -8.47 3.94
N TYR A 13 -2.01 -8.23 3.88
CA TYR A 13 -1.35 -7.07 4.43
C TYR A 13 -0.73 -6.25 3.32
N TYR A 14 -1.01 -4.96 3.28
CA TYR A 14 -0.63 -4.10 2.17
C TYR A 14 0.33 -3.02 2.61
N VAL A 15 1.38 -2.81 1.83
CA VAL A 15 2.18 -1.59 1.84
C VAL A 15 1.84 -0.80 0.60
N TYR A 16 1.55 0.48 0.71
CA TYR A 16 1.08 1.29 -0.40
C TYR A 16 1.78 2.64 -0.47
N VAL A 17 1.81 3.19 -1.68
CA VAL A 17 2.29 4.55 -1.97
C VAL A 17 1.14 5.35 -2.57
N LEU A 18 0.78 6.44 -1.90
CA LEU A 18 -0.12 7.46 -2.43
C LEU A 18 0.72 8.63 -2.95
N LYS A 19 0.24 9.26 -4.02
CA LYS A 19 0.78 10.50 -4.56
C LYS A 19 -0.23 11.62 -4.37
N LEU A 20 0.20 12.72 -3.79
CA LEU A 20 -0.61 13.92 -3.65
C LEU A 20 -0.55 14.71 -4.96
N ILE A 21 -1.71 14.97 -5.55
CA ILE A 21 -1.81 15.61 -6.87
C ILE A 21 -1.29 17.06 -6.83
N LYS A 22 -1.44 17.73 -5.69
CA LYS A 22 -1.15 19.18 -5.57
C LYS A 22 0.32 19.54 -5.42
N ASN A 23 1.14 18.69 -4.79
CA ASN A 23 2.52 19.02 -4.42
C ASN A 23 3.53 17.92 -4.77
N ASP A 24 3.12 16.91 -5.54
CA ASP A 24 3.96 15.77 -5.95
C ASP A 24 4.56 14.95 -4.77
N GLU A 25 4.03 15.12 -3.56
CA GLU A 25 4.50 14.40 -2.39
C GLU A 25 4.01 12.95 -2.37
N PHE A 26 4.83 12.09 -1.77
CA PHE A 26 4.56 10.66 -1.63
C PHE A 26 4.25 10.32 -0.19
N TYR A 27 3.17 9.58 0.02
CA TYR A 27 2.82 9.01 1.31
C TYR A 27 2.95 7.49 1.26
N ILE A 28 3.75 6.94 2.17
CA ILE A 28 3.96 5.49 2.30
C ILE A 28 3.24 5.01 3.55
N GLY A 29 2.43 3.96 3.42
CA GLY A 29 1.70 3.43 4.55
C GLY A 29 1.45 1.93 4.46
N TYR A 30 0.93 1.41 5.57
CA TYR A 30 0.50 0.03 5.73
C TYR A 30 -1.00 -0.06 6.05
N THR A 31 -1.67 -1.14 5.62
CA THR A 31 -3.06 -1.46 6.00
C THR A 31 -3.42 -2.92 5.70
N GLU A 32 -4.43 -3.45 6.38
CA GLU A 32 -5.09 -4.73 6.07
C GLU A 32 -6.25 -4.57 5.08
N ASN A 33 -6.71 -3.34 4.86
CA ASN A 33 -7.81 -3.05 3.94
C ASN A 33 -7.46 -1.86 3.03
N LEU A 34 -6.78 -2.17 1.93
CA LEU A 34 -6.30 -1.18 0.96
C LEU A 34 -7.44 -0.34 0.39
N ARG A 35 -8.58 -0.96 0.06
CA ARG A 35 -9.76 -0.27 -0.50
C ARG A 35 -10.33 0.77 0.47
N GLN A 36 -10.53 0.37 1.73
CA GLN A 36 -11.03 1.28 2.77
C GLN A 36 -10.05 2.44 3.00
N ARG A 37 -8.76 2.16 3.04
CA ARG A 37 -7.72 3.17 3.27
C ARG A 37 -7.66 4.21 2.15
N ILE A 38 -7.76 3.79 0.90
CA ILE A 38 -7.76 4.71 -0.25
C ILE A 38 -8.99 5.62 -0.20
N LYS A 39 -10.19 5.07 0.08
CA LYS A 39 -11.41 5.88 0.21
C LYS A 39 -11.27 6.98 1.27
N GLN A 40 -10.68 6.68 2.42
CA GLN A 40 -10.43 7.66 3.49
C GLN A 40 -9.51 8.81 3.04
N HIS A 41 -8.49 8.50 2.23
CA HIS A 41 -7.50 9.48 1.76
C HIS A 41 -7.98 10.29 0.55
N GLN A 42 -8.72 9.67 -0.36
CA GLN A 42 -9.32 10.35 -1.51
C GLN A 42 -10.30 11.45 -1.07
N TYR A 43 -11.11 11.17 -0.04
CA TYR A 43 -12.05 12.14 0.51
C TYR A 43 -11.35 13.38 1.08
N LYS A 44 -10.18 13.22 1.70
CA LYS A 44 -9.50 14.32 2.40
C LYS A 44 -8.62 15.17 1.49
N ASN A 45 -7.83 14.55 0.59
CA ASN A 45 -6.67 15.25 0.03
C ASN A 45 -6.44 15.07 -1.49
N SER A 46 -7.39 14.54 -2.28
CA SER A 46 -7.14 14.26 -3.72
C SER A 46 -5.85 13.45 -3.93
N LEU A 47 -5.70 12.38 -3.16
CA LEU A 47 -4.57 11.46 -3.22
C LEU A 47 -4.85 10.33 -4.23
N ARG A 48 -3.87 9.99 -5.05
CA ARG A 48 -3.95 8.85 -5.99
C ARG A 48 -3.08 7.70 -5.49
N LEU A 49 -3.63 6.49 -5.43
CA LEU A 49 -2.82 5.28 -5.26
C LEU A 49 -2.00 5.05 -6.54
N ILE A 50 -0.68 4.98 -6.41
CA ILE A 50 0.22 4.74 -7.54
C ILE A 50 0.92 3.38 -7.48
N TYR A 51 0.99 2.77 -6.29
CA TYR A 51 1.68 1.49 -6.09
C TYR A 51 1.21 0.80 -4.80
N TYR A 52 1.18 -0.53 -4.81
CA TYR A 52 1.04 -1.33 -3.58
C TYR A 52 1.76 -2.68 -3.70
N GLU A 53 2.17 -3.21 -2.55
CA GLU A 53 2.68 -4.57 -2.35
C GLU A 53 1.72 -5.31 -1.42
N ALA A 54 1.43 -6.57 -1.71
CA ALA A 54 0.58 -7.44 -0.89
C ALA A 54 1.42 -8.56 -0.24
N TYR A 55 1.11 -8.85 1.02
CA TYR A 55 1.84 -9.80 1.85
C TYR A 55 0.87 -10.70 2.62
N LEU A 56 1.26 -11.96 2.81
CA LEU A 56 0.55 -12.89 3.70
C LEU A 56 0.93 -12.72 5.18
N SER A 57 2.02 -12.01 5.47
CA SER A 57 2.53 -11.80 6.83
C SER A 57 2.60 -10.31 7.18
N GLU A 58 1.91 -9.93 8.25
CA GLU A 58 1.95 -8.57 8.80
C GLU A 58 3.38 -8.12 9.10
N LYS A 59 4.18 -9.00 9.72
CA LYS A 59 5.56 -8.72 10.10
C LYS A 59 6.40 -8.33 8.88
N ILE A 60 6.25 -9.04 7.77
CA ILE A 60 6.99 -8.74 6.53
C ILE A 60 6.50 -7.40 5.96
N ALA A 61 5.19 -7.17 5.89
CA ALA A 61 4.62 -5.92 5.40
C ALA A 61 5.07 -4.70 6.23
N ARG A 62 5.03 -4.77 7.56
CA ARG A 62 5.48 -3.69 8.44
C ARG A 62 6.99 -3.45 8.35
N ASN A 63 7.78 -4.51 8.25
CA ASN A 63 9.22 -4.37 8.02
C ASN A 63 9.51 -3.70 6.68
N ARG A 64 8.75 -4.02 5.64
CA ARG A 64 8.85 -3.37 4.33
C ARG A 64 8.48 -1.89 4.41
N GLU A 65 7.37 -1.56 5.06
CA GLU A 65 6.95 -0.17 5.27
C GLU A 65 8.05 0.63 5.98
N ARG A 66 8.61 0.12 7.09
CA ARG A 66 9.74 0.75 7.78
C ARG A 66 10.95 0.91 6.86
N LYS A 67 11.29 -0.12 6.08
CA LYS A 67 12.39 -0.03 5.12
C LYS A 67 12.20 1.12 4.15
N LEU A 68 10.99 1.28 3.61
CA LEU A 68 10.65 2.36 2.69
C LEU A 68 10.67 3.75 3.36
N LYS A 69 10.25 3.88 4.62
CA LYS A 69 10.21 5.17 5.32
C LYS A 69 11.58 5.64 5.80
N TYR A 70 12.41 4.72 6.31
CA TYR A 70 13.63 5.09 7.04
C TYR A 70 14.92 4.86 6.26
N TYR A 71 14.90 4.04 5.20
CA TYR A 71 16.09 3.73 4.42
C TYR A 71 15.96 4.32 3.02
N GLY A 72 16.64 5.44 2.78
CA GLY A 72 16.54 6.20 1.53
C GLY A 72 16.90 5.39 0.28
N SER A 73 17.79 4.39 0.39
CA SER A 73 18.12 3.49 -0.73
C SER A 73 16.94 2.63 -1.16
N ALA A 74 16.16 2.10 -0.20
CA ALA A 74 14.98 1.29 -0.49
C ALA A 74 13.88 2.12 -1.14
N TRP A 75 13.67 3.36 -0.68
CA TRP A 75 12.74 4.29 -1.32
C TRP A 75 13.20 4.68 -2.72
N ARG A 76 14.47 5.04 -2.90
CA ARG A 76 15.02 5.45 -4.21
C ARG A 76 14.84 4.38 -5.27
N ALA A 77 15.14 3.13 -4.95
CA ALA A 77 14.96 2.00 -5.86
C ALA A 77 13.50 1.79 -6.24
N LEU A 78 12.57 1.91 -5.28
CA LEU A 78 11.13 1.83 -5.58
C LEU A 78 10.66 3.03 -6.40
N LYS A 79 11.06 4.25 -6.03
CA LYS A 79 10.68 5.49 -6.70
C LYS A 79 11.04 5.45 -8.18
N GLN A 80 12.27 5.03 -8.50
CA GLN A 80 12.73 4.85 -9.89
C GLN A 80 11.80 3.93 -10.71
N ARG A 81 11.20 2.91 -10.10
CA ARG A 81 10.28 2.00 -10.80
C ARG A 81 8.90 2.60 -11.04
N ILE A 82 8.40 3.41 -10.10
CA ILE A 82 7.01 3.88 -10.09
C ILE A 82 6.84 5.31 -10.64
N THR A 83 7.95 6.02 -10.89
CA THR A 83 7.95 7.36 -11.48
C THR A 83 8.76 7.45 -12.78
N ALA A 84 9.29 6.34 -13.29
CA ALA A 84 9.90 6.29 -14.62
C ALA A 84 8.85 6.35 -15.72
#